data_AF-A0A1C5AS92-F1
#
_entry.id   AF-A0A1C5AS92-F1
#
_cell.length_a   1.000
_cell.length_b   1.000
_cell.length_c   1.000
_cell.angle_alpha   90.00
_cell.angle_beta   90.00
_cell.angle_gamma   90.00
#
_symmetry.space_group_name_H-M   'P 1'
#
loop_
_entity.id
_entity.type
_entity.pdbx_description
1 polymer ?
#
loop_
_entity_poly.entity_id
_entity_poly.type
_entity_poly.pdbx_seq_one_letter_code
_entity_poly.pdbx_strand_id
1 'polypeptide(L)'
;MTAELVRDLVRDQHPDLADHPVRFGARGWDNQLWRLGDDLAVRLPWATGTADGLLRKEYAWVPMLAPRLPLPVPFPQRFGEPSARFPPALAHHHLGCGHTR
;
A
#
# COMPACT_ATOMS: atom_id res chain seq x y z
N MET A 1 -10.93 8.41 -2.05
CA MET A 1 -10.64 7.59 -0.86
C MET A 1 -10.37 8.56 0.28
N THR A 2 -10.80 8.25 1.50
CA THR A 2 -10.65 9.15 2.67
C THR A 2 -9.64 8.57 3.67
N ALA A 3 -9.11 9.42 4.55
CA ALA A 3 -8.16 8.98 5.57
C ALA A 3 -8.80 8.01 6.57
N GLU A 4 -10.09 8.20 6.87
CA GLU A 4 -10.89 7.35 7.76
C GLU A 4 -11.01 5.94 7.17
N LEU A 5 -11.36 5.83 5.89
CA LEU A 5 -11.48 4.53 5.21
C LEU A 5 -10.17 3.75 5.21
N VAL A 6 -9.05 4.44 5.01
CA VAL A 6 -7.71 3.82 5.04
C VAL A 6 -7.31 3.43 6.46
N ARG A 7 -7.67 4.22 7.48
CA ARG A 7 -7.44 3.87 8.88
C ARG A 7 -8.23 2.64 9.30
N ASP A 8 -9.50 2.55 8.90
CA ASP A 8 -10.35 1.40 9.20
C ASP A 8 -9.82 0.13 8.52
N LEU A 9 -9.35 0.25 7.27
CA LEU A 9 -8.69 -0.84 6.56
C LEU A 9 -7.44 -1.34 7.28
N VAL A 10 -6.55 -0.42 7.70
CA VAL A 10 -5.35 -0.77 8.46
C VAL A 10 -5.72 -1.41 9.78
N ARG A 11 -6.71 -0.88 10.50
CA ARG A 11 -7.19 -1.45 11.77
C ARG A 11 -7.71 -2.88 11.61
N ASP A 12 -8.47 -3.14 10.56
CA ASP A 12 -9.06 -4.45 10.29
C ASP A 12 -8.00 -5.51 9.94
N GLN A 13 -6.98 -5.14 9.14
CA GLN A 13 -6.02 -6.11 8.59
C GLN A 13 -4.67 -6.14 9.30
N HIS A 14 -4.30 -5.04 9.94
CA HIS A 14 -3.02 -4.82 10.63
C HIS A 14 -3.27 -4.08 11.95
N PRO A 15 -3.93 -4.73 12.93
CA PRO A 15 -4.37 -4.07 14.17
C PRO A 15 -3.20 -3.50 14.99
N ASP A 16 -2.00 -4.07 14.85
CA ASP A 16 -0.78 -3.55 15.48
C ASP A 16 -0.35 -2.16 14.96
N LEU A 17 -0.88 -1.73 13.82
CA LEU A 17 -0.62 -0.43 13.21
C LEU A 17 -1.81 0.55 13.31
N ALA A 18 -2.90 0.15 13.97
CA ALA A 18 -4.18 0.86 13.93
C ALA A 18 -4.15 2.29 14.52
N ASP A 19 -3.17 2.57 15.38
CA ASP A 19 -3.04 3.85 16.09
C ASP A 19 -2.09 4.83 15.37
N HIS A 20 -1.43 4.40 14.30
CA HIS A 20 -0.57 5.29 13.53
C HIS A 20 -1.40 6.31 12.73
N PRO A 21 -0.95 7.58 12.66
CA PRO A 21 -1.64 8.60 11.89
C PRO A 21 -1.61 8.27 10.41
N VAL A 22 -2.77 8.35 9.76
CA VAL A 22 -2.93 8.18 8.30
C VAL A 22 -3.06 9.54 7.64
N ARG A 23 -2.21 9.84 6.66
CA ARG A 23 -2.23 11.10 5.91
C ARG A 23 -2.13 10.83 4.41
N PHE A 24 -2.84 11.61 3.60
CA PHE A 24 -2.70 11.54 2.15
C PHE A 24 -1.27 11.94 1.76
N GLY A 25 -0.58 11.08 0.99
CA GLY A 25 0.78 11.33 0.53
C GLY A 25 0.80 11.79 -0.92
N ALA A 26 0.28 10.96 -1.82
CA ALA A 26 0.28 11.26 -3.25
C ALA A 26 -0.81 10.45 -3.99
N ARG A 27 -1.17 10.90 -5.19
CA ARG A 27 -2.01 10.18 -6.13
C ARG A 27 -1.25 10.02 -7.44
N GLY A 28 -0.74 8.81 -7.67
CA GLY A 28 -0.16 8.43 -8.96
C GLY A 28 -1.24 8.03 -9.95
N TRP A 29 -0.82 7.58 -11.13
CA TRP A 29 -1.75 7.10 -12.17
C TRP A 29 -2.58 5.92 -11.69
N ASP A 30 -1.96 4.83 -11.22
CA ASP A 30 -2.71 3.64 -10.81
C ASP A 30 -3.01 3.58 -9.30
N ASN A 31 -2.14 4.20 -8.48
CA ASN A 31 -2.14 4.02 -7.03
C ASN A 31 -2.23 5.36 -6.27
N GLN A 32 -2.97 5.35 -5.16
CA GLN A 32 -2.91 6.36 -4.11
C GLN A 32 -1.95 5.87 -3.02
N LEU A 33 -1.08 6.78 -2.57
CA LEU A 33 -0.13 6.57 -1.49
C LEU A 33 -0.64 7.33 -0.26
N TRP A 34 -0.77 6.62 0.85
CA TRP A 34 -1.11 7.18 2.15
C TRP A 34 0.05 6.92 3.11
N ARG A 35 0.55 7.95 3.78
CA ARG A 35 1.54 7.78 4.85
C ARG A 35 0.86 7.21 6.08
N LEU A 36 1.51 6.23 6.71
CA LEU A 36 1.10 5.59 7.95
C LEU A 36 2.23 5.76 8.96
N GLY A 37 2.02 6.64 9.93
CA GLY A 37 3.11 7.10 10.79
C GLY A 37 4.20 7.80 9.98
N ASP A 38 5.43 7.69 10.46
CA ASP A 38 6.58 8.37 9.84
C ASP A 38 7.32 7.45 8.86
N ASP A 39 7.25 6.13 9.07
CA ASP A 39 8.09 5.16 8.35
C ASP A 39 7.37 4.32 7.31
N LEU A 40 6.03 4.25 7.34
CA LEU A 40 5.25 3.36 6.48
C LEU A 40 4.38 4.13 5.50
N ALA A 41 4.03 3.46 4.41
CA ALA A 41 3.04 3.95 3.46
C ALA A 41 2.14 2.82 2.96
N VAL A 42 0.83 3.09 2.92
CA VAL A 42 -0.20 2.25 2.32
C VAL A 42 -0.34 2.62 0.84
N ARG A 43 -0.16 1.65 -0.06
CA ARG A 43 -0.41 1.83 -1.49
C ARG A 43 -1.69 1.12 -1.90
N LEU A 44 -2.62 1.90 -2.45
CA LEU A 44 -3.98 1.47 -2.77
C LEU A 44 -4.25 1.71 -4.25
N PRO A 45 -4.75 0.73 -5.01
CA PRO A 45 -5.18 0.97 -6.38
C PRO A 45 -6.40 1.90 -6.39
N TRP A 46 -6.50 2.78 -7.39
CA TRP A 46 -7.67 3.70 -7.49
C TRP A 46 -8.17 3.99 -8.90
N ALA A 47 -7.35 3.85 -9.94
CA ALA A 47 -7.69 4.36 -11.27
C ALA A 47 -8.06 3.30 -12.30
N THR A 48 -7.56 2.06 -12.19
CA THR A 48 -7.75 1.05 -13.25
C THR A 48 -8.11 -0.31 -12.65
N GLY A 49 -9.00 -1.05 -13.34
CA GLY A 49 -9.31 -2.46 -12.99
C GLY A 49 -8.11 -3.40 -13.11
N THR A 50 -7.03 -2.94 -13.75
CA THR A 50 -5.75 -3.64 -13.90
C THR A 50 -4.72 -3.31 -12.81
N ALA A 51 -4.90 -2.22 -12.06
CA ALA A 51 -3.96 -1.77 -11.03
C ALA A 51 -3.71 -2.84 -9.96
N ASP A 52 -4.74 -3.61 -9.63
CA ASP A 52 -4.66 -4.76 -8.73
C ASP A 52 -3.68 -5.84 -9.23
N GLY A 53 -3.74 -6.18 -10.52
CA GLY A 53 -2.80 -7.12 -11.14
C GLY A 53 -1.33 -6.64 -11.12
N LEU A 54 -1.11 -5.32 -11.14
CA LEU A 54 0.23 -4.74 -11.06
C LEU A 54 0.83 -4.85 -9.65
N LEU A 55 0.03 -4.63 -8.61
CA LEU A 55 0.45 -4.78 -7.21
C LEU A 55 0.91 -6.20 -6.88
N ARG A 56 0.18 -7.21 -7.37
CA ARG A 56 0.59 -8.62 -7.21
C ARG A 56 1.91 -8.93 -7.91
N LYS A 57 2.14 -8.35 -9.09
CA LYS A 57 3.42 -8.49 -9.80
C LYS A 57 4.55 -7.80 -9.04
N GLU A 58 4.33 -6.58 -8.55
CA GLU A 58 5.32 -5.85 -7.74
C GLU A 58 5.72 -6.70 -6.52
N TYR A 59 4.75 -7.27 -5.81
CA TYR A 59 5.00 -8.15 -4.67
C TYR A 59 5.81 -9.42 -5.03
N ALA A 60 5.51 -10.07 -6.14
CA ALA A 60 6.21 -11.28 -6.55
C ALA A 60 7.66 -11.00 -7.00
N TRP A 61 7.90 -9.91 -7.71
CA TRP A 61 9.18 -9.66 -8.38
C TRP A 61 10.12 -8.75 -7.60
N VAL A 62 9.61 -7.74 -6.89
CA VAL A 62 10.46 -6.76 -6.17
C VAL A 62 11.36 -7.43 -5.14
N PRO A 63 10.93 -8.41 -4.33
CA PRO A 63 11.83 -9.07 -3.40
C PRO A 63 13.00 -9.80 -4.06
N MET A 64 12.80 -10.32 -5.27
CA MET A 64 13.87 -10.96 -6.04
C MET A 64 14.79 -9.94 -6.72
N LEU A 65 14.26 -8.80 -7.14
CA LEU A 65 15.03 -7.78 -7.88
C LEU A 65 15.76 -6.81 -6.96
N ALA A 66 15.16 -6.44 -5.82
CA ALA A 66 15.66 -5.41 -4.90
C ALA A 66 17.14 -5.62 -4.49
N PRO A 67 17.62 -6.83 -4.15
CA PRO A 67 19.02 -7.04 -3.79
C PRO A 67 20.01 -6.83 -4.94
N ARG A 68 19.52 -6.77 -6.19
CA ARG A 68 20.33 -6.66 -7.40
C ARG A 68 20.30 -5.25 -8.00
N LEU A 69 19.54 -4.33 -7.41
CA LEU A 69 19.41 -2.97 -7.91
C LEU A 69 20.43 -2.04 -7.23
N PRO A 70 21.05 -1.10 -7.98
CA PRO A 70 22.04 -0.18 -7.43
C PRO A 70 21.43 0.91 -6.55
N LEU A 71 20.09 1.03 -6.53
CA LEU A 71 19.35 2.02 -5.76
C LEU A 71 18.33 1.33 -4.85
N PRO A 72 18.06 1.90 -3.66
CA PRO A 72 16.99 1.41 -2.79
C PRO A 72 15.65 1.45 -3.53
N VAL A 73 14.89 0.36 -3.42
CA VAL A 73 13.53 0.28 -3.94
C VAL A 73 12.53 0.06 -2.80
N PRO A 74 11.30 0.59 -2.90
CA PRO A 74 10.27 0.33 -1.92
C PRO A 74 9.97 -1.16 -1.84
N PHE A 75 10.20 -1.75 -0.66
CA PHE A 75 9.89 -3.15 -0.41
C PHE A 75 8.50 -3.26 0.24
N PRO A 76 7.54 -3.97 -0.37
CA PRO A 76 6.26 -4.24 0.26
C PRO A 76 6.47 -5.19 1.45
N GLN A 77 6.26 -4.69 2.66
CA GLN A 77 6.44 -5.42 3.91
C GLN A 77 5.21 -6.24 4.29
N ARG A 78 4.02 -5.75 3.98
CA ARG A 78 2.75 -6.42 4.30
C ARG A 78 1.78 -6.30 3.13
N PHE A 79 0.93 -7.31 2.97
CA PHE A 79 -0.10 -7.33 1.94
C PHE A 79 -1.47 -7.40 2.61
N GLY A 80 -2.41 -6.68 2.02
CA GLY A 80 -3.80 -6.70 2.42
C GLY A 80 -4.64 -7.59 1.52
N GLU A 81 -5.68 -8.16 2.10
CA GLU A 81 -6.57 -9.11 1.47
C GLU A 81 -7.93 -8.49 1.11
N PRO A 82 -8.62 -9.04 0.07
CA PRO A 82 -9.96 -8.62 -0.31
C PRO A 82 -10.93 -8.74 0.85
N SER A 83 -11.73 -7.71 1.05
CA SER A 83 -12.78 -7.71 2.07
C SER A 83 -14.04 -7.09 1.50
N ALA A 84 -15.18 -7.72 1.79
CA ALA A 84 -16.49 -7.21 1.39
C ALA A 84 -16.85 -5.86 2.03
N ARG A 85 -16.13 -5.44 3.09
CA ARG A 85 -16.33 -4.15 3.77
C ARG A 85 -15.73 -2.97 2.99
N PHE A 86 -14.85 -3.25 2.04
CA PHE A 86 -14.12 -2.24 1.29
C PHE A 86 -14.39 -2.38 -0.22
N PRO A 87 -14.34 -1.27 -0.99
CA PRO A 87 -14.47 -1.35 -2.45
C PRO A 87 -13.45 -2.32 -3.07
N PRO A 88 -13.72 -2.90 -4.25
CA PRO A 88 -12.78 -3.80 -4.93
C PRO A 88 -11.39 -3.18 -5.16
N ALA A 89 -11.32 -1.86 -5.35
CA ALA A 89 -10.05 -1.13 -5.46
C ALA A 89 -9.23 -1.08 -4.14
N LEU A 90 -9.77 -1.53 -3.01
CA LEU A 90 -9.06 -1.70 -1.74
C LEU A 90 -8.71 -3.15 -1.43
N ALA A 91 -9.18 -4.06 -2.27
CA ALA A 91 -9.08 -5.49 -2.03
C ALA A 91 -7.63 -5.97 -1.96
N HIS A 92 -6.72 -5.30 -2.66
CA HIS A 92 -5.30 -5.61 -2.62
C HIS A 92 -4.52 -4.32 -2.38
N HIS A 93 -3.75 -4.31 -1.32
CA HIS A 93 -2.89 -3.19 -0.96
C HIS A 93 -1.62 -3.69 -0.32
N HIS A 94 -0.61 -2.82 -0.22
CA HIS A 94 0.57 -3.15 0.55
C HIS A 94 1.04 -1.99 1.41
N LEU A 95 1.72 -2.34 2.49
CA LEU A 95 2.48 -1.44 3.34
C LEU A 95 3.96 -1.55 2.97
N GLY A 96 4.63 -0.43 2.71
CA GLY A 96 6.07 -0.40 2.44
C GLY A 96 6.76 0.76 3.16
N CYS A 97 8.09 0.81 3.10
CA CYS A 97 8.84 1.95 3.65
C CYS A 97 8.42 3.25 2.95
N GLY A 98 8.01 4.25 3.71
CA GLY A 98 7.61 5.60 3.26
C GLY A 98 8.77 6.50 2.85
N HIS A 99 9.99 5.96 2.83
CA HIS A 99 11.21 6.62 2.37
C HIS A 99 11.36 6.44 0.86
N THR A 100 10.64 7.25 0.08
CA THR A 100 11.14 7.64 -1.24
C THR A 100 12.17 8.73 -1.00
N ARG A 101 13.45 8.35 -0.91
CA ARG A 101 14.55 9.32 -1.09
C ARG A 101 14.77 9.54 -2.58
#